data_AF-A0A5N6WJU0-F1
#
_entry.id   AF-A0A5N6WJU0-F1
#
_cell.length_a   1.000
_cell.length_b   1.000
_cell.length_c   1.000
_cell.angle_alpha   90.00
_cell.angle_beta   90.00
_cell.angle_gamma   90.00
#
_symmetry.space_group_name_H-M   'P 1'
#
loop_
_entity.id
_entity.type
_entity.pdbx_description
1 polymer ?
#
loop_
_entity_poly.entity_id
_entity_poly.type
_entity_poly.pdbx_seq_one_letter_code
_entity_poly.pdbx_strand_id
1 'polypeptide(L)'
;MSTLCKVLLRLLRAIAHDACLSSEQREQAIYIGVSFLAHKNTCRLMAQVSGLIKGEVIINPCHRVIGASEHTKTLAHRHGKYLRAVMTDFRIAPTIADFEGHPIELVSILDPAVENSLPGEKRFQLHEDLISMEKKANEDLIRCTEDYGYHYIFRAGLQEYYMTKTVVENVNFWRPDPRGNDYRVHIQKLCYEAMETRLRLNDAEKRALVQATDCNMEDAYKFWDWLEKNRASYNAMKACISLLERLKCTGPLKIHSRGMLTI
;
A
#
# COMPACT_ATOMS: atom_id res chain seq x y z
N MET A 1 19.96 0.37 21.56
CA MET A 1 18.68 1.11 21.69
C MET A 1 18.96 2.48 22.28
N SER A 2 18.63 3.55 21.55
CA SER A 2 18.95 4.94 21.95
C SER A 2 18.24 5.35 23.24
N THR A 3 18.76 6.37 23.91
CA THR A 3 18.14 6.97 25.12
C THR A 3 16.71 7.45 24.81
N LEU A 4 16.50 8.03 23.63
CA LEU A 4 15.18 8.47 23.17
C LEU A 4 14.17 7.33 23.09
N CYS A 5 14.52 6.21 22.44
CA CYS A 5 13.63 5.04 22.37
C CYS A 5 13.24 4.53 23.76
N LYS A 6 14.18 4.50 24.71
CA LYS A 6 13.89 4.07 26.10
C LYS A 6 12.88 5.00 26.77
N VAL A 7 12.99 6.30 26.55
CA VAL A 7 12.05 7.30 27.10
C VAL A 7 10.66 7.13 26.48
N LEU A 8 10.57 7.03 25.15
CA LEU A 8 9.30 6.85 24.45
C LEU A 8 8.60 5.54 24.85
N LEU A 9 9.33 4.43 24.98
CA LEU A 9 8.76 3.16 25.43
C LEU A 9 8.27 3.21 26.90
N ARG A 10 8.94 3.98 27.77
CA ARG A 10 8.46 4.21 29.14
C ARG A 10 7.18 5.04 29.15
N LEU A 11 7.09 6.06 28.31
CA LEU A 11 5.87 6.87 28.14
C LEU A 11 4.71 5.99 27.67
N LEU A 12 4.91 5.17 26.62
CA LEU A 12 3.87 4.24 26.13
C LEU A 12 3.42 3.27 27.22
N ARG A 13 4.35 2.76 28.04
CA ARG A 13 3.99 1.91 29.18
C ARG A 13 3.15 2.65 30.22
N ALA A 14 3.48 3.90 30.53
CA ALA A 14 2.70 4.72 31.45
C ALA A 14 1.28 4.94 30.92
N ILE A 15 1.15 5.34 29.64
CA ILE A 15 -0.15 5.51 28.96
C ILE A 15 -0.96 4.21 29.01
N ALA A 16 -0.36 3.08 28.66
CA ALA A 16 -1.04 1.78 28.63
C ALA A 16 -1.64 1.35 29.98
N HIS A 17 -1.08 1.81 31.10
CA HIS A 17 -1.53 1.45 32.46
C HIS A 17 -2.32 2.56 33.15
N ASP A 18 -2.53 3.71 32.50
CA ASP A 18 -3.26 4.83 33.10
C ASP A 18 -4.78 4.62 32.98
N ALA A 19 -5.43 4.32 34.09
CA ALA A 19 -6.87 4.06 34.14
C ALA A 19 -7.74 5.30 33.83
N CYS A 20 -7.16 6.50 33.82
CA CYS A 20 -7.85 7.73 33.47
C CYS A 20 -7.99 7.94 31.95
N LEU A 21 -7.27 7.16 31.13
CA LEU A 21 -7.31 7.23 29.66
C LEU A 21 -8.32 6.25 29.07
N SER A 22 -8.76 6.52 27.83
CA SER A 22 -9.72 5.64 27.14
C SER A 22 -9.11 4.26 26.84
N SER A 23 -9.95 3.23 26.69
CA SER A 23 -9.46 1.89 26.29
C SER A 23 -8.67 1.95 24.98
N GLU A 24 -9.18 2.72 24.02
CA GLU A 24 -8.54 2.90 22.72
C GLU A 24 -7.14 3.50 22.83
N GLN A 25 -6.95 4.56 23.64
CA GLN A 25 -5.63 5.17 23.84
C GLN A 25 -4.63 4.19 24.49
N ARG A 26 -5.09 3.38 25.46
CA ARG A 26 -4.26 2.38 26.12
C ARG A 26 -3.87 1.25 25.16
N GLU A 27 -4.82 0.77 24.38
CA GLU A 27 -4.60 -0.27 23.36
C GLU A 27 -3.63 0.20 22.27
N GLN A 28 -3.78 1.45 21.80
CA GLN A 28 -2.83 2.07 20.88
C GLN A 28 -1.42 2.13 21.46
N ALA A 29 -1.26 2.52 22.72
CA ALA A 29 0.04 2.57 23.36
C ALA A 29 0.71 1.18 23.45
N ILE A 30 -0.08 0.13 23.75
CA ILE A 30 0.39 -1.27 23.74
C ILE A 30 0.81 -1.67 22.33
N TYR A 31 -0.05 -1.42 21.34
CA TYR A 31 0.22 -1.76 19.93
C TYR A 31 1.52 -1.13 19.43
N ILE A 32 1.72 0.16 19.66
CA ILE A 32 2.93 0.88 19.24
C ILE A 32 4.17 0.26 19.90
N GLY A 33 4.08 -0.07 21.19
CA GLY A 33 5.16 -0.74 21.91
C GLY A 33 5.52 -2.11 21.32
N VAL A 34 4.52 -2.93 20.97
CA VAL A 34 4.71 -4.25 20.37
C VAL A 34 5.22 -4.14 18.93
N SER A 35 4.61 -3.27 18.11
CA SER A 35 5.02 -2.97 16.73
C SER A 35 6.50 -2.59 16.68
N PHE A 36 6.96 -1.74 17.60
CA PHE A 36 8.38 -1.35 17.65
C PHE A 36 9.33 -2.52 17.87
N LEU A 37 8.93 -3.58 18.57
CA LEU A 37 9.78 -4.77 18.73
C LEU A 37 10.00 -5.51 17.41
N ALA A 38 9.04 -5.43 16.49
CA ALA A 38 9.13 -6.03 15.16
C ALA A 38 10.04 -5.21 14.23
N HIS A 39 9.74 -3.92 14.02
CA HIS A 39 10.48 -3.11 13.04
C HIS A 39 11.73 -2.43 13.60
N LYS A 40 11.84 -2.21 14.92
CA LYS A 40 12.95 -1.51 15.62
C LYS A 40 13.33 -0.14 15.04
N ASN A 41 12.41 0.46 14.28
CA ASN A 41 12.59 1.75 13.61
C ASN A 41 12.28 2.92 14.56
N THR A 42 13.27 3.78 14.80
CA THR A 42 13.16 4.90 15.75
C THR A 42 12.27 6.03 15.22
N CYS A 43 12.39 6.38 13.94
CA CYS A 43 11.55 7.41 13.32
C CYS A 43 10.08 6.99 13.33
N ARG A 44 9.82 5.71 13.03
CA ARG A 44 8.49 5.12 13.13
C ARG A 44 7.91 5.21 14.54
N LEU A 45 8.69 4.84 15.56
CA LEU A 45 8.26 4.95 16.96
C LEU A 45 7.93 6.40 17.33
N MET A 46 8.77 7.34 16.93
CA MET A 46 8.53 8.76 17.19
C MET A 46 7.23 9.24 16.51
N ALA A 47 7.01 8.86 15.25
CA ALA A 47 5.84 9.28 14.49
C ALA A 47 4.55 8.70 15.10
N GLN A 48 4.58 7.43 15.50
CA GLN A 48 3.45 6.79 16.19
C GLN A 48 3.16 7.40 17.57
N VAL A 49 4.20 7.71 18.37
CA VAL A 49 3.99 8.40 19.66
C VAL A 49 3.47 9.83 19.46
N SER A 50 3.96 10.54 18.44
CA SER A 50 3.46 11.88 18.05
C SER A 50 1.97 11.84 17.72
N GLY A 51 1.54 10.90 16.86
CA GLY A 51 0.13 10.70 16.51
C GLY A 51 -0.73 10.34 17.72
N LEU A 52 -0.26 9.41 18.58
CA LEU A 52 -0.97 9.04 19.81
C LEU A 52 -1.22 10.24 20.72
N ILE A 53 -0.22 11.10 20.93
CA ILE A 53 -0.35 12.30 21.77
C ILE A 53 -1.33 13.31 21.16
N LYS A 54 -1.41 13.39 19.83
CA LYS A 54 -2.39 14.21 19.10
C LYS A 54 -3.80 13.60 19.09
N GLY A 55 -3.98 12.39 19.62
CA GLY A 55 -5.27 11.67 19.61
C GLY A 55 -5.60 11.04 18.26
N GLU A 56 -4.61 10.82 17.40
CA GLU A 56 -4.80 10.17 16.10
C GLU A 56 -4.95 8.65 16.25
N VAL A 57 -5.88 8.06 15.51
CA VAL A 57 -6.09 6.61 15.51
C VAL A 57 -5.07 5.92 14.60
N ILE A 58 -4.21 5.10 15.21
CA ILE A 58 -3.11 4.41 14.51
C ILE A 58 -3.42 2.92 14.28
N ILE A 59 -4.23 2.30 15.15
CA ILE A 59 -4.62 0.89 14.98
C ILE A 59 -5.70 0.79 13.92
N ASN A 60 -5.48 -0.08 12.93
CA ASN A 60 -6.51 -0.48 11.98
C ASN A 60 -6.99 -1.91 12.33
N PRO A 61 -8.30 -2.20 12.21
CA PRO A 61 -8.81 -3.53 12.49
C PRO A 61 -8.31 -4.56 11.46
N CYS A 62 -8.27 -5.83 11.86
CA CYS A 62 -8.00 -6.93 10.92
C CYS A 62 -9.12 -7.05 9.89
N HIS A 63 -8.75 -7.33 8.64
CA HIS A 63 -9.67 -7.30 7.49
C HIS A 63 -10.37 -8.64 7.22
N ARG A 64 -10.13 -9.65 8.07
CA ARG A 64 -10.64 -11.02 7.87
C ARG A 64 -12.13 -11.21 8.23
N VAL A 65 -12.83 -10.15 8.58
CA VAL A 65 -14.14 -10.24 9.25
C VAL A 65 -15.29 -10.28 8.25
N ILE A 66 -15.55 -11.46 7.68
CA ILE A 66 -16.86 -11.85 7.18
C ILE A 66 -17.08 -13.33 7.55
N GLY A 67 -18.23 -13.68 8.13
CA GLY A 67 -18.51 -15.05 8.60
C GLY A 67 -18.41 -16.10 7.48
N ALA A 68 -18.12 -17.36 7.85
CA ALA A 68 -17.91 -18.47 6.89
C ALA A 68 -19.04 -18.64 5.86
N SER A 69 -20.28 -18.21 6.18
CA SER A 69 -21.46 -18.28 5.29
C SER A 69 -21.58 -17.10 4.32
N GLU A 70 -20.97 -15.95 4.61
CA GLU A 70 -21.04 -14.74 3.76
C GLU A 70 -19.90 -14.72 2.74
N HIS A 71 -18.74 -15.30 3.08
CA HIS A 71 -17.59 -15.41 2.17
C HIS A 71 -17.90 -16.16 0.87
N THR A 72 -18.73 -17.21 0.90
CA THR A 72 -19.01 -18.04 -0.29
C THR A 72 -19.77 -17.30 -1.39
N LYS A 73 -20.47 -16.20 -1.07
CA LYS A 73 -21.26 -15.41 -2.03
C LYS A 73 -20.46 -14.27 -2.67
N THR A 74 -19.32 -13.92 -2.10
CA THR A 74 -18.48 -12.81 -2.59
C THR A 74 -17.96 -13.06 -4.00
N LEU A 75 -17.73 -12.00 -4.77
CA LEU A 75 -17.22 -12.08 -6.14
C LEU A 75 -15.81 -12.69 -6.17
N ALA A 76 -14.95 -12.26 -5.25
CA ALA A 76 -13.59 -12.75 -5.11
C ALA A 76 -13.54 -14.25 -4.81
N HIS A 77 -14.46 -14.76 -3.99
CA HIS A 77 -14.56 -16.20 -3.74
C HIS A 77 -15.08 -16.95 -4.97
N ARG A 78 -16.23 -16.54 -5.53
CA ARG A 78 -16.86 -17.19 -6.68
C ARG A 78 -15.95 -17.26 -7.91
N HIS A 79 -15.15 -16.23 -8.12
CA HIS A 79 -14.26 -16.09 -9.27
C HIS A 79 -12.79 -16.28 -8.91
N GLY A 80 -12.48 -16.82 -7.73
CA GLY A 80 -11.12 -16.96 -7.22
C GLY A 80 -10.18 -17.74 -8.14
N LYS A 81 -10.70 -18.69 -8.94
CA LYS A 81 -9.90 -19.39 -9.96
C LYS A 81 -9.31 -18.46 -11.03
N TYR A 82 -10.06 -17.41 -11.41
CA TYR A 82 -9.58 -16.44 -12.39
C TYR A 82 -8.63 -15.43 -11.75
N LEU A 83 -8.88 -15.04 -10.50
CA LEU A 83 -7.92 -14.22 -9.75
C LEU A 83 -6.58 -14.94 -9.62
N ARG A 84 -6.59 -16.25 -9.30
CA ARG A 84 -5.38 -17.07 -9.23
C ARG A 84 -4.60 -17.12 -10.55
N ALA A 85 -5.29 -17.14 -11.69
CA ALA A 85 -4.64 -17.10 -12.99
C ALA A 85 -3.86 -15.77 -13.16
N VAL A 86 -4.51 -14.63 -12.87
CA VAL A 86 -3.85 -13.32 -12.88
C VAL A 86 -2.65 -13.30 -11.90
N MET A 87 -2.79 -13.85 -10.70
CA MET A 87 -1.68 -13.94 -9.74
C MET A 87 -0.50 -14.75 -10.25
N THR A 88 -0.78 -15.83 -11.00
CA THR A 88 0.25 -16.66 -11.60
C THR A 88 1.01 -15.88 -12.68
N ASP A 89 0.31 -15.14 -13.52
CA ASP A 89 0.90 -14.32 -14.60
C ASP A 89 1.82 -13.22 -14.03
N PHE A 90 1.40 -12.60 -12.93
CA PHE A 90 2.17 -11.57 -12.23
C PHE A 90 3.15 -12.14 -11.19
N ARG A 91 3.22 -13.46 -11.01
CA ARG A 91 4.09 -14.17 -10.04
C ARG A 91 3.92 -13.70 -8.58
N ILE A 92 2.68 -13.45 -8.18
CA ILE A 92 2.35 -12.99 -6.82
C ILE A 92 1.99 -14.19 -5.96
N ALA A 93 2.61 -14.27 -4.79
CA ALA A 93 2.33 -15.28 -3.78
C ALA A 93 1.82 -14.62 -2.49
N PRO A 94 0.81 -15.22 -1.81
CA PRO A 94 0.34 -14.72 -0.53
C PRO A 94 1.37 -14.94 0.58
N THR A 95 1.36 -14.04 1.55
CA THR A 95 2.13 -14.12 2.80
C THR A 95 1.25 -14.60 3.96
N ILE A 96 1.87 -14.94 5.10
CA ILE A 96 1.13 -15.31 6.32
C ILE A 96 0.19 -14.18 6.76
N ALA A 97 0.67 -12.94 6.72
CA ALA A 97 -0.10 -11.74 7.06
C ALA A 97 -1.37 -11.60 6.20
N ASP A 98 -1.34 -12.05 4.95
CA ASP A 98 -2.51 -12.05 4.08
C ASP A 98 -3.55 -13.10 4.48
N PHE A 99 -3.11 -14.27 4.93
CA PHE A 99 -4.03 -15.27 5.44
C PHE A 99 -4.66 -14.84 6.77
N GLU A 100 -3.90 -14.15 7.62
CA GLU A 100 -4.37 -13.65 8.93
C GLU A 100 -5.20 -12.37 8.81
N GLY A 101 -5.19 -11.72 7.63
CA GLY A 101 -5.91 -10.47 7.39
C GLY A 101 -5.33 -9.30 8.16
N HIS A 102 -4.01 -9.30 8.37
CA HIS A 102 -3.32 -8.22 9.07
C HIS A 102 -3.53 -6.89 8.34
N PRO A 103 -3.58 -5.77 9.09
CA PRO A 103 -3.56 -4.45 8.50
C PRO A 103 -2.39 -4.25 7.53
N ILE A 104 -2.58 -3.29 6.61
CA ILE A 104 -1.50 -2.82 5.75
C ILE A 104 -0.56 -1.96 6.59
N GLU A 105 0.71 -2.36 6.61
CA GLU A 105 1.82 -1.59 7.19
C GLU A 105 2.84 -1.32 6.08
N LEU A 106 2.98 -0.07 5.66
CA LEU A 106 3.84 0.32 4.55
C LEU A 106 5.32 0.21 4.93
N VAL A 107 5.65 0.46 6.20
CA VAL A 107 7.03 0.30 6.71
C VAL A 107 7.59 -1.12 6.50
N SER A 108 6.71 -2.13 6.42
CA SER A 108 7.14 -3.54 6.22
C SER A 108 7.70 -3.83 4.83
N ILE A 109 7.42 -2.97 3.83
CA ILE A 109 7.92 -3.10 2.46
C ILE A 109 8.74 -1.88 2.00
N LEU A 110 9.00 -0.93 2.90
CA LEU A 110 9.85 0.22 2.61
C LEU A 110 11.29 -0.25 2.39
N ASP A 111 11.88 0.11 1.25
CA ASP A 111 13.29 -0.13 0.98
C ASP A 111 14.17 0.69 1.96
N PRO A 112 15.01 0.04 2.79
CA PRO A 112 15.90 0.75 3.70
C PRO A 112 16.83 1.75 3.00
N ALA A 113 17.18 1.55 1.72
CA ALA A 113 18.00 2.49 0.97
C ALA A 113 17.29 3.84 0.75
N VAL A 114 15.97 3.80 0.52
CA VAL A 114 15.15 5.01 0.40
C VAL A 114 15.14 5.78 1.72
N GLU A 115 14.89 5.09 2.84
CA GLU A 115 14.90 5.71 4.15
C GLU A 115 16.27 6.32 4.51
N ASN A 116 17.35 5.58 4.23
CA ASN A 116 18.71 5.98 4.54
C ASN A 116 19.21 7.14 3.66
N SER A 117 18.61 7.34 2.47
CA SER A 117 18.92 8.47 1.60
C SER A 117 18.46 9.82 2.16
N LEU A 118 17.52 9.81 3.12
CA LEU A 118 16.93 11.02 3.69
C LEU A 118 17.65 11.49 4.97
N PRO A 119 17.84 12.81 5.15
CA PRO A 119 18.29 13.39 6.41
C PRO A 119 17.25 13.19 7.51
N GLY A 120 17.67 13.27 8.78
CA GLY A 120 16.85 12.87 9.93
C GLY A 120 15.44 13.49 9.99
N GLU A 121 15.30 14.79 9.72
CA GLU A 121 14.00 15.46 9.71
C GLU A 121 13.09 14.95 8.59
N LYS A 122 13.61 14.83 7.36
CA LYS A 122 12.85 14.27 6.23
C LYS A 122 12.52 12.79 6.42
N ARG A 123 13.40 12.04 7.09
CA ARG A 123 13.13 10.66 7.47
C ARG A 123 11.98 10.56 8.46
N PHE A 124 11.95 11.45 9.47
CA PHE A 124 10.83 11.52 10.39
C PHE A 124 9.52 11.88 9.67
N GLN A 125 9.53 12.89 8.79
CA GLN A 125 8.37 13.28 7.98
C GLN A 125 7.87 12.11 7.12
N LEU A 126 8.77 11.37 6.47
CA LEU A 126 8.41 10.17 5.70
C LEU A 126 7.61 9.18 6.57
N HIS A 127 8.00 8.96 7.83
CA HIS A 127 7.26 8.03 8.71
C HIS A 127 5.91 8.58 9.17
N GLU A 128 5.76 9.88 9.36
CA GLU A 128 4.44 10.49 9.59
C GLU A 128 3.53 10.28 8.36
N ASP A 129 4.06 10.51 7.16
CA ASP A 129 3.32 10.32 5.91
C ASP A 129 2.97 8.85 5.65
N LEU A 130 3.85 7.91 6.00
CA LEU A 130 3.58 6.48 5.92
C LEU A 130 2.42 6.06 6.82
N ILE A 131 2.35 6.56 8.06
CA ILE A 131 1.23 6.26 8.97
C ILE A 131 -0.10 6.79 8.38
N SER A 132 -0.06 8.02 7.85
CA SER A 132 -1.23 8.62 7.20
C SER A 132 -1.71 7.83 5.97
N MET A 133 -0.77 7.34 5.15
CA MET A 133 -1.09 6.56 3.97
C MET A 133 -1.48 5.11 4.30
N GLU A 134 -0.99 4.52 5.39
CA GLU A 134 -1.47 3.23 5.90
C GLU A 134 -2.94 3.30 6.29
N LYS A 135 -3.37 4.38 6.96
CA LYS A 135 -4.78 4.59 7.28
C LYS A 135 -5.64 4.57 6.01
N LYS A 136 -5.26 5.35 5.00
CA LYS A 136 -5.96 5.37 3.70
C LYS A 136 -5.94 4.00 3.00
N ALA A 137 -4.81 3.30 3.04
CA ALA A 137 -4.69 1.96 2.45
C ALA A 137 -5.64 0.95 3.12
N ASN A 138 -5.76 1.01 4.44
CA ASN A 138 -6.67 0.15 5.19
C ASN A 138 -8.14 0.52 4.94
N GLU A 139 -8.48 1.81 4.83
CA GLU A 139 -9.83 2.27 4.43
C GLU A 139 -10.20 1.82 3.01
N ASP A 140 -9.27 1.88 2.06
CA ASP A 140 -9.46 1.37 0.69
C ASP A 140 -9.59 -0.16 0.68
N LEU A 141 -8.85 -0.86 1.55
CA LEU A 141 -8.93 -2.33 1.67
C LEU A 141 -10.29 -2.77 2.23
N ILE A 142 -10.83 -2.05 3.20
CA ILE A 142 -12.19 -2.26 3.71
C ILE A 142 -13.19 -2.14 2.55
N ARG A 143 -13.13 -1.04 1.79
CA ARG A 143 -14.00 -0.83 0.63
C ARG A 143 -13.90 -1.94 -0.41
N CYS A 144 -12.67 -2.35 -0.77
CA CYS A 144 -12.47 -3.48 -1.69
C CYS A 144 -13.07 -4.80 -1.13
N THR A 145 -12.95 -5.01 0.18
CA THR A 145 -13.47 -6.20 0.85
C THR A 145 -14.99 -6.19 0.89
N GLU A 146 -15.62 -5.04 1.09
CA GLU A 146 -17.07 -4.86 1.03
C GLU A 146 -17.62 -5.08 -0.39
N ASP A 147 -16.96 -4.52 -1.41
CA ASP A 147 -17.41 -4.59 -2.80
C ASP A 147 -17.23 -5.98 -3.43
N TYR A 148 -16.10 -6.63 -3.13
CA TYR A 148 -15.67 -7.85 -3.84
C TYR A 148 -15.55 -9.07 -2.95
N GLY A 149 -15.45 -8.89 -1.63
CA GLY A 149 -14.98 -9.91 -0.68
C GLY A 149 -13.46 -9.92 -0.56
N TYR A 150 -12.95 -10.33 0.60
CA TYR A 150 -11.51 -10.34 0.85
C TYR A 150 -10.76 -11.27 -0.11
N HIS A 151 -9.66 -10.74 -0.68
CA HIS A 151 -8.63 -11.50 -1.36
C HIS A 151 -7.28 -10.82 -1.11
N TYR A 152 -6.23 -11.61 -0.86
CA TYR A 152 -4.90 -11.08 -0.49
C TYR A 152 -4.33 -10.08 -1.51
N ILE A 153 -4.72 -10.19 -2.77
CA ILE A 153 -4.29 -9.25 -3.82
C ILE A 153 -4.69 -7.81 -3.54
N PHE A 154 -5.84 -7.56 -2.92
CA PHE A 154 -6.25 -6.20 -2.58
C PHE A 154 -5.30 -5.60 -1.55
N ARG A 155 -4.93 -6.40 -0.54
CA ARG A 155 -3.97 -6.01 0.49
C ARG A 155 -2.60 -5.73 -0.13
N ALA A 156 -2.04 -6.68 -0.89
CA ALA A 156 -0.72 -6.53 -1.51
C ALA A 156 -0.67 -5.35 -2.50
N GLY A 157 -1.71 -5.19 -3.33
CA GLY A 157 -1.78 -4.13 -4.33
C GLY A 157 -1.93 -2.74 -3.72
N LEU A 158 -2.76 -2.57 -2.70
CA LEU A 158 -2.89 -1.30 -1.98
C LEU A 158 -1.61 -0.98 -1.18
N GLN A 159 -0.96 -1.98 -0.60
CA GLN A 159 0.32 -1.81 0.09
C GLN A 159 1.39 -1.25 -0.85
N GLU A 160 1.58 -1.84 -2.04
CA GLU A 160 2.50 -1.32 -3.05
C GLU A 160 2.11 0.08 -3.56
N TYR A 161 0.81 0.30 -3.80
CA TYR A 161 0.31 1.58 -4.30
C TYR A 161 0.64 2.73 -3.34
N TYR A 162 0.21 2.61 -2.09
CA TYR A 162 0.41 3.65 -1.10
C TYR A 162 1.88 3.77 -0.69
N MET A 163 2.64 2.67 -0.69
CA MET A 163 4.08 2.72 -0.44
C MET A 163 4.79 3.57 -1.51
N THR A 164 4.63 3.18 -2.77
CA THR A 164 5.28 3.90 -3.88
C THR A 164 4.84 5.35 -3.96
N LYS A 165 3.54 5.64 -3.76
CA LYS A 165 3.03 7.01 -3.70
C LYS A 165 3.73 7.85 -2.63
N THR A 166 3.80 7.33 -1.40
CA THR A 166 4.42 8.02 -0.26
C THR A 166 5.89 8.34 -0.54
N VAL A 167 6.62 7.40 -1.13
CA VAL A 167 8.04 7.59 -1.48
C VAL A 167 8.20 8.63 -2.58
N VAL A 168 7.39 8.61 -3.63
CA VAL A 168 7.45 9.62 -4.70
C VAL A 168 7.14 11.02 -4.18
N GLU A 169 6.24 11.15 -3.20
CA GLU A 169 5.90 12.44 -2.59
C GLU A 169 7.03 12.97 -1.67
N ASN A 170 7.86 12.09 -1.12
CA ASN A 170 8.90 12.44 -0.14
C ASN A 170 10.34 12.43 -0.68
N VAL A 171 10.58 11.77 -1.81
CA VAL A 171 11.93 11.53 -2.35
C VAL A 171 12.02 12.03 -3.77
N ASN A 172 13.05 12.84 -4.05
CA ASN A 172 13.38 13.27 -5.40
C ASN A 172 14.34 12.25 -6.03
N PHE A 173 13.88 11.55 -7.06
CA PHE A 173 14.64 10.53 -7.77
C PHE A 173 15.63 11.11 -8.78
N TRP A 174 15.54 12.40 -9.05
CA TRP A 174 16.25 13.03 -10.15
C TRP A 174 17.57 13.62 -9.70
N ARG A 175 18.56 13.58 -10.58
CA ARG A 175 19.87 14.18 -10.31
C ARG A 175 19.76 15.70 -10.20
N PRO A 176 20.71 16.38 -9.55
CA PRO A 176 20.74 17.85 -9.51
C PRO A 176 20.60 18.47 -10.91
N ASP A 177 19.70 19.44 -11.05
CA ASP A 177 19.40 20.14 -12.30
C ASP A 177 19.61 21.66 -12.08
N PRO A 178 20.22 22.39 -13.03
CA PRO A 178 20.44 23.84 -12.92
C PRO A 178 19.18 24.67 -12.65
N ARG A 179 18.00 24.18 -13.05
CA ARG A 179 16.69 24.83 -12.83
C ARG A 179 16.21 24.72 -11.38
N GLY A 180 16.91 23.96 -10.54
CA GLY A 180 16.66 23.86 -9.10
C GLY A 180 15.80 22.67 -8.69
N ASN A 181 15.65 22.49 -7.37
CA ASN A 181 14.94 21.35 -6.80
C ASN A 181 13.44 21.38 -7.10
N ASP A 182 12.81 22.55 -7.06
CA ASP A 182 11.37 22.69 -7.23
C ASP A 182 10.91 22.29 -8.63
N TYR A 183 11.69 22.66 -9.64
CA TYR A 183 11.50 22.16 -11.01
C TYR A 183 11.51 20.63 -11.04
N ARG A 184 12.53 19.99 -10.45
CA ARG A 184 12.64 18.52 -10.46
C ARG A 184 11.47 17.84 -9.76
N VAL A 185 11.05 18.35 -8.61
CA VAL A 185 9.89 17.83 -7.86
C VAL A 185 8.61 17.98 -8.72
N HIS A 186 8.44 19.13 -9.37
CA HIS A 186 7.29 19.37 -10.24
C HIS A 186 7.23 18.39 -11.41
N ILE A 187 8.35 18.17 -12.11
CA ILE A 187 8.31 17.26 -13.25
C ILE A 187 8.20 15.79 -12.81
N GLN A 188 8.84 15.38 -11.72
CA GLN A 188 8.62 14.04 -11.15
C GLN A 188 7.13 13.81 -10.87
N LYS A 189 6.45 14.82 -10.31
CA LYS A 189 5.00 14.78 -10.10
C LYS A 189 4.22 14.61 -11.41
N LEU A 190 4.56 15.35 -12.47
CA LEU A 190 3.93 15.18 -13.80
C LEU A 190 4.18 13.77 -14.37
N CYS A 191 5.40 13.26 -14.27
CA CYS A 191 5.77 11.92 -14.70
C CYS A 191 5.01 10.83 -13.93
N TYR A 192 4.79 11.05 -12.63
CA TYR A 192 3.99 10.17 -11.78
C TYR A 192 2.50 10.22 -12.14
N GLU A 193 1.92 11.42 -12.28
CA GLU A 193 0.51 11.60 -12.66
C GLU A 193 0.20 10.96 -14.01
N ALA A 194 1.10 11.09 -14.99
CA ALA A 194 0.95 10.42 -16.27
C ALA A 194 0.87 8.89 -16.13
N MET A 195 1.68 8.29 -15.25
CA MET A 195 1.60 6.87 -14.93
C MET A 195 0.35 6.48 -14.15
N GLU A 196 -0.25 7.36 -13.36
CA GLU A 196 -1.50 7.03 -12.66
C GLU A 196 -2.67 6.83 -13.64
N THR A 197 -2.64 7.50 -14.79
CA THR A 197 -3.72 7.41 -15.79
C THR A 197 -3.79 6.08 -16.52
N ARG A 198 -2.69 5.30 -16.56
CA ARG A 198 -2.60 4.05 -17.32
C ARG A 198 -1.78 3.00 -16.58
N LEU A 199 -2.13 1.72 -16.75
CA LEU A 199 -1.39 0.61 -16.14
C LEU A 199 0.11 0.61 -16.51
N ARG A 200 0.44 1.02 -17.73
CA ARG A 200 1.81 1.14 -18.23
C ARG A 200 1.85 2.10 -19.42
N LEU A 201 2.84 3.00 -19.43
CA LEU A 201 3.12 3.85 -20.58
C LEU A 201 3.97 3.08 -21.60
N ASN A 202 3.63 3.18 -22.88
CA ASN A 202 4.48 2.64 -23.95
C ASN A 202 5.65 3.59 -24.28
N ASP A 203 6.61 3.13 -25.07
CA ASP A 203 7.82 3.92 -25.40
C ASP A 203 7.52 5.21 -26.18
N ALA A 204 6.44 5.24 -26.97
CA ALA A 204 6.03 6.47 -27.66
C ALA A 204 5.47 7.49 -26.67
N GLU A 205 4.65 7.06 -25.71
CA GLU A 205 4.09 7.90 -24.65
C GLU A 205 5.19 8.42 -23.70
N LYS A 206 6.11 7.54 -23.30
CA LYS A 206 7.29 7.91 -22.50
C LYS A 206 8.13 8.98 -23.21
N ARG A 207 8.41 8.81 -24.50
CA ARG A 207 9.13 9.83 -25.31
C ARG A 207 8.35 11.14 -25.43
N ALA A 208 7.05 11.09 -25.67
CA ALA A 208 6.21 12.28 -25.78
C ALA A 208 6.21 13.09 -24.46
N LEU A 209 6.14 12.42 -23.30
CA LEU A 209 6.21 13.07 -22.00
C LEU A 209 7.57 13.73 -21.74
N VAL A 210 8.67 13.04 -22.07
CA VAL A 210 10.02 13.61 -21.95
C VAL A 210 10.16 14.86 -22.81
N GLN A 211 9.68 14.82 -24.05
CA GLN A 211 9.70 15.96 -24.96
C GLN A 211 8.81 17.11 -24.46
N ALA A 212 7.60 16.82 -23.98
CA ALA A 212 6.66 17.83 -23.49
C ALA A 212 7.13 18.52 -22.20
N THR A 213 7.90 17.82 -21.36
CA THR A 213 8.36 18.33 -20.06
C THR A 213 9.80 18.86 -20.09
N ASP A 214 10.51 18.68 -21.22
CA ASP A 214 11.93 19.01 -21.39
C ASP A 214 12.80 18.49 -20.23
N CYS A 215 12.51 17.25 -19.83
CA CYS A 215 13.16 16.62 -18.69
C CYS A 215 14.27 15.66 -19.09
N ASN A 216 15.10 15.29 -18.11
CA ASN A 216 16.17 14.34 -18.38
C ASN A 216 15.59 12.94 -18.66
N MET A 217 15.79 12.46 -19.89
CA MET A 217 15.27 11.16 -20.33
C MET A 217 15.73 10.01 -19.45
N GLU A 218 17.01 9.97 -19.07
CA GLU A 218 17.55 8.86 -18.28
C GLU A 218 16.92 8.79 -16.89
N ASP A 219 16.74 9.95 -16.24
CA ASP A 219 16.13 10.04 -14.91
C ASP A 219 14.63 9.68 -14.96
N ALA A 220 13.90 10.13 -15.98
CA ALA A 220 12.50 9.79 -16.19
C ALA A 220 12.30 8.28 -16.40
N TYR A 221 13.12 7.63 -17.22
CA TYR A 221 13.03 6.20 -17.47
C TYR A 221 13.41 5.37 -16.22
N LYS A 222 14.47 5.76 -15.49
CA LYS A 222 14.82 5.11 -14.22
C LYS A 222 13.69 5.21 -13.20
N PHE A 223 13.05 6.37 -13.12
CA PHE A 223 11.91 6.61 -12.24
C PHE A 223 10.72 5.72 -12.60
N TRP A 224 10.35 5.65 -13.87
CA TRP A 224 9.28 4.78 -14.34
C TRP A 224 9.58 3.30 -14.16
N ASP A 225 10.82 2.87 -14.42
CA ASP A 225 11.25 1.49 -14.19
C ASP A 225 11.19 1.12 -12.71
N TRP A 226 11.57 2.04 -11.82
CA TRP A 226 11.43 1.84 -10.38
C TRP A 226 9.96 1.70 -9.99
N LEU A 227 9.06 2.55 -10.51
CA LEU A 227 7.61 2.43 -10.26
C LEU A 227 7.05 1.10 -10.78
N GLU A 228 7.39 0.70 -12.00
CA GLU A 228 6.91 -0.55 -12.61
C GLU A 228 7.35 -1.77 -11.79
N LYS A 229 8.59 -1.78 -11.27
CA LYS A 229 9.12 -2.86 -10.43
C LYS A 229 8.45 -2.95 -9.07
N ASN A 230 8.05 -1.82 -8.49
CA ASN A 230 7.44 -1.76 -7.16
C ASN A 230 5.90 -1.75 -7.18
N ARG A 231 5.27 -2.02 -8.33
CA ARG A 231 3.80 -2.00 -8.53
C ARG A 231 3.25 -3.27 -9.19
N ALA A 232 3.97 -4.38 -9.13
CA ALA A 232 3.54 -5.62 -9.75
C ALA A 232 2.19 -6.11 -9.17
N SER A 233 2.06 -6.13 -7.84
CA SER A 233 0.82 -6.48 -7.15
C SER A 233 -0.27 -5.44 -7.36
N TYR A 234 0.07 -4.15 -7.39
CA TYR A 234 -0.91 -3.10 -7.70
C TYR A 234 -1.52 -3.27 -9.11
N ASN A 235 -0.69 -3.56 -10.11
CA ASN A 235 -1.15 -3.77 -11.48
C ASN A 235 -2.02 -5.03 -11.59
N ALA A 236 -1.62 -6.11 -10.92
CA ALA A 236 -2.41 -7.33 -10.86
C ALA A 236 -3.73 -7.14 -10.11
N MET A 237 -3.74 -6.34 -9.03
CA MET A 237 -4.95 -5.92 -8.33
C MET A 237 -5.91 -5.17 -9.26
N LYS A 238 -5.43 -4.18 -10.02
CA LYS A 238 -6.25 -3.46 -11.01
C LYS A 238 -6.81 -4.39 -12.09
N ALA A 239 -6.02 -5.35 -12.57
CA ALA A 239 -6.49 -6.36 -13.51
C ALA A 239 -7.59 -7.25 -12.90
N CYS A 240 -7.41 -7.68 -11.65
CA CYS A 240 -8.41 -8.43 -10.89
C CYS A 240 -9.71 -7.64 -10.70
N ILE A 241 -9.64 -6.37 -10.29
CA ILE A 241 -10.82 -5.50 -10.14
C ILE A 241 -11.56 -5.36 -11.47
N SER A 242 -10.84 -5.06 -12.56
CA SER A 242 -11.45 -4.94 -13.89
C SER A 242 -12.15 -6.24 -14.33
N LEU A 243 -11.54 -7.39 -14.05
CA LEU A 243 -12.13 -8.69 -14.31
C LEU A 243 -13.39 -8.92 -13.47
N LEU A 244 -13.35 -8.65 -12.16
CA LEU A 244 -14.49 -8.83 -11.26
C LEU A 244 -15.66 -7.93 -11.66
N GLU A 245 -15.42 -6.69 -12.06
CA GLU A 245 -16.46 -5.80 -12.57
C GLU A 245 -17.11 -6.33 -13.85
N ARG A 246 -16.33 -6.87 -14.79
CA ARG A 246 -16.88 -7.53 -15.99
C ARG A 246 -17.73 -8.76 -15.65
N LEU A 247 -17.28 -9.55 -14.66
CA LEU A 247 -17.99 -10.74 -14.20
C LEU A 247 -19.23 -10.41 -13.37
N LYS A 248 -19.27 -9.25 -12.70
CA LYS A 248 -20.45 -8.72 -12.02
C LYS A 248 -21.56 -8.35 -13.01
N CYS A 249 -21.20 -7.75 -14.15
CA CYS A 249 -22.14 -7.36 -15.22
C CYS A 249 -22.66 -8.55 -16.04
N THR A 250 -21.90 -9.65 -16.11
CA THR A 250 -22.34 -10.89 -16.76
C THR A 250 -22.98 -11.79 -15.71
N GLY A 251 -24.30 -11.66 -15.53
CA GLY A 251 -25.09 -12.56 -14.68
C GLY A 251 -24.78 -14.04 -14.96
N PRO A 252 -25.14 -14.98 -14.06
CA PRO A 252 -24.66 -16.36 -14.11
C PRO A 252 -24.83 -16.94 -15.50
N LEU A 253 -23.69 -17.28 -16.14
CA LEU A 253 -23.65 -18.00 -17.41
C LEU A 253 -24.55 -19.23 -17.29
N LYS A 254 -25.73 -19.16 -17.92
CA LYS A 254 -26.56 -20.34 -18.16
C LYS A 254 -25.75 -21.25 -19.07
N ILE A 255 -25.03 -22.19 -18.47
CA ILE A 255 -24.48 -23.34 -19.19
C ILE A 255 -25.70 -24.07 -19.76
N HIS A 256 -25.98 -23.84 -21.05
CA HIS A 256 -26.86 -24.73 -21.79
C HIS A 256 -26.12 -26.06 -21.90
N SER A 257 -26.48 -27.00 -21.02
CA SER A 257 -26.19 -28.41 -21.20
C SER A 257 -26.89 -28.87 -22.48
N ARG A 258 -26.23 -28.73 -23.63
CA ARG A 258 -26.52 -29.57 -24.78
C ARG A 258 -26.03 -30.97 -24.43
N GLY A 259 -26.93 -31.76 -23.88
CA GLY A 259 -26.81 -33.20 -23.90
C GLY A 259 -26.75 -33.67 -25.34
N MET A 260 -25.67 -34.35 -25.69
CA MET A 260 -25.64 -35.31 -26.79
C MET A 260 -25.19 -36.63 -26.17
N LEU A 261 -26.19 -37.41 -25.76
CA LEU A 261 -26.09 -38.85 -25.71
C LEU A 261 -26.31 -39.33 -27.15
N THR A 262 -25.33 -40.05 -27.69
CA THR A 262 -25.55 -40.94 -28.82
C THR A 262 -24.93 -42.29 -28.46
N ILE A 263 -25.78 -43.29 -28.26
CA ILE A 263 -25.60 -44.62 -28.84
C ILE A 263 -26.78 -44.78 -29.80
#